data_AF-A0A1J4UPE1-F1
#
_entry.id   AF-A0A1J4UPE1-F1
#
_cell.length_a   1.000
_cell.length_b   1.000
_cell.length_c   1.000
_cell.angle_alpha   90.00
_cell.angle_beta   90.00
_cell.angle_gamma   90.00
#
_symmetry.space_group_name_H-M   'P 1'
#
loop_
_entity.id
_entity.type
_entity.pdbx_description
1 polymer ?
#
loop_
_entity_poly.entity_id
_entity_poly.type
_entity_poly.pdbx_seq_one_letter_code
_entity_poly.pdbx_strand_id
1 'polypeptide(L)'
;MRPALVVLFFAALAVLLSAAPGTCDDPTFKGICVVASDPGASSAPSLEGDWKQHVVTTEFGCSSDAQTMASGIYSTARTYYAALPTRRALNRNIQVRGPNGKVLTLPVLDVGPFCVRDESYVFGSARPLAEIYRGQIVPVAGCNRKYRATGAGLDVSCQAARELGISGKGYADWRFV
;
A
#
# COMPACT_ATOMS: atom_id res chain seq x y z
N MET A 1 -66.99 -18.46 -29.30
CA MET A 1 -67.67 -17.16 -29.27
C MET A 1 -67.35 -16.54 -27.90
N ARG A 2 -66.67 -15.42 -27.69
CA ARG A 2 -66.43 -14.17 -28.46
C ARG A 2 -64.93 -13.76 -28.32
N PRO A 3 -64.37 -12.94 -29.23
CA PRO A 3 -62.98 -12.49 -29.17
C PRO A 3 -62.84 -11.22 -28.32
N ALA A 4 -61.75 -11.08 -27.57
CA ALA A 4 -61.40 -9.84 -26.88
C ALA A 4 -60.30 -9.11 -27.66
N LEU A 5 -60.60 -7.85 -27.94
CA LEU A 5 -59.94 -6.89 -28.80
C LEU A 5 -58.52 -6.54 -28.33
N VAL A 6 -57.56 -6.60 -29.26
CA VAL A 6 -56.20 -6.08 -29.12
C VAL A 6 -56.24 -4.56 -29.34
N VAL A 7 -55.71 -3.79 -28.39
CA VAL A 7 -55.46 -2.35 -28.58
C VAL A 7 -53.96 -2.11 -28.42
N LEU A 8 -53.29 -1.91 -29.54
CA LEU A 8 -51.89 -1.50 -29.65
C LEU A 8 -51.83 0.04 -29.60
N PHE A 9 -51.28 0.60 -28.52
CA PHE A 9 -50.90 2.00 -28.47
C PHE A 9 -49.44 2.14 -28.94
N PHE A 10 -49.27 2.73 -30.12
CA PHE A 10 -47.97 3.22 -30.59
C PHE A 10 -47.69 4.56 -29.91
N ALA A 11 -46.74 4.58 -28.97
CA ALA A 11 -46.16 5.81 -28.46
C ALA A 11 -45.02 6.24 -29.40
N ALA A 12 -45.25 7.29 -30.18
CA ALA A 12 -44.20 7.96 -30.94
C ALA A 12 -43.29 8.74 -29.98
N LEU A 13 -42.06 8.24 -29.78
CA LEU A 13 -41.02 8.97 -29.06
C LEU A 13 -40.33 9.92 -30.05
N ALA A 14 -40.62 11.22 -29.93
CA ALA A 14 -39.95 12.27 -30.67
C ALA A 14 -38.48 12.38 -30.20
N VAL A 15 -37.54 12.06 -31.09
CA VAL A 15 -36.12 12.35 -30.87
C VAL A 15 -35.89 13.83 -31.17
N LEU A 16 -35.77 14.63 -30.11
CA LEU A 16 -35.25 16.00 -30.20
C LEU A 16 -33.72 15.91 -30.40
N LEU A 17 -33.25 16.13 -31.63
CA LEU A 17 -31.85 16.46 -31.88
C LEU A 17 -31.62 17.89 -31.40
N SER A 18 -31.12 18.06 -30.18
CA SER A 18 -30.46 19.31 -29.79
C SER A 18 -29.08 19.37 -30.44
N ALA A 19 -28.85 20.36 -31.30
CA ALA A 19 -27.51 20.68 -31.77
C ALA A 19 -26.61 20.99 -30.55
N ALA A 20 -25.52 20.24 -30.42
CA ALA A 20 -24.54 20.49 -29.36
C ALA A 20 -23.91 21.88 -29.56
N PRO A 21 -23.70 22.68 -28.50
CA PRO A 21 -22.92 23.90 -28.59
C PRO A 21 -21.50 23.59 -29.05
N GLY A 22 -20.94 24.48 -29.88
CA GLY A 22 -19.62 24.32 -30.49
C GLY A 22 -18.55 23.94 -29.45
N THR A 23 -17.75 22.94 -29.80
CA THR A 23 -16.60 22.50 -29.00
C THR A 23 -15.50 23.57 -29.07
N CYS A 24 -14.66 23.64 -28.03
CA CYS A 24 -13.57 24.62 -27.92
C CYS A 24 -12.49 24.55 -29.01
N ASP A 25 -12.58 23.55 -29.89
CA ASP A 25 -11.70 23.36 -31.03
C ASP A 25 -12.17 24.11 -32.28
N ASP A 26 -13.30 24.83 -32.22
CA ASP A 26 -13.80 25.65 -33.33
C ASP A 26 -13.06 27.00 -33.40
N PRO A 27 -12.28 27.28 -34.48
CA PRO A 27 -11.53 28.53 -34.63
C PRO A 27 -12.42 29.77 -34.82
N THR A 28 -13.73 29.60 -35.02
CA THR A 28 -14.68 30.71 -35.16
C THR A 28 -15.34 31.12 -33.84
N PHE A 29 -15.13 30.35 -32.77
CA PHE A 29 -15.68 30.63 -31.46
C PHE A 29 -14.96 31.81 -30.78
N LYS A 30 -15.68 32.88 -30.46
CA LYS A 30 -15.16 34.09 -29.80
C LYS A 30 -15.46 34.17 -28.29
N GLY A 31 -15.93 33.09 -27.67
CA GLY A 31 -16.24 33.03 -26.24
C GLY A 31 -15.07 32.56 -25.37
N ILE A 32 -15.23 32.69 -24.05
CA ILE A 32 -14.31 32.07 -23.07
C ILE A 32 -14.68 30.60 -22.91
N CYS A 33 -13.76 29.71 -23.27
CA CYS A 33 -13.88 28.29 -22.97
C CYS A 33 -13.64 28.05 -21.48
N VAL A 34 -14.71 27.82 -20.74
CA VAL A 34 -14.62 27.21 -19.41
C VAL A 34 -14.63 25.70 -19.64
N VAL A 35 -13.44 25.12 -19.78
CA VAL A 35 -13.31 23.65 -19.80
C VAL A 35 -13.76 23.19 -18.41
N ALA A 36 -14.91 22.54 -18.33
CA ALA A 36 -15.31 21.86 -17.10
C ALA A 36 -14.22 20.81 -16.85
N SER A 37 -13.40 21.01 -15.81
CA SER A 37 -12.50 19.97 -15.35
C SER A 37 -13.34 18.77 -14.98
N ASP A 38 -13.31 17.71 -15.79
CA ASP A 38 -14.02 16.47 -15.51
C ASP A 38 -13.68 16.00 -14.09
N PRO A 39 -14.64 15.89 -13.15
CA PRO A 39 -14.37 15.34 -11.82
C PRO A 39 -14.33 13.80 -11.85
N GLY A 40 -13.84 13.19 -12.93
CA GLY A 40 -14.29 11.86 -13.35
C GLY A 40 -13.24 10.89 -13.88
N ALA A 41 -11.94 11.22 -13.86
CA ALA A 41 -10.89 10.23 -14.08
C ALA A 41 -10.31 9.76 -12.74
N SER A 42 -11.13 9.08 -11.94
CA SER A 42 -10.63 8.23 -10.86
C SER A 42 -9.88 7.06 -11.50
N SER A 43 -8.59 7.25 -11.77
CA SER A 43 -7.66 6.13 -11.90
C SER A 43 -7.89 5.20 -10.72
N ALA A 44 -8.17 3.92 -10.96
CA ALA A 44 -8.14 2.92 -9.92
C ALA A 44 -6.89 3.16 -9.05
N PRO A 45 -6.99 3.19 -7.71
CA PRO A 45 -5.84 3.50 -6.88
C PRO A 45 -4.72 2.53 -7.25
N SER A 46 -3.65 3.04 -7.86
CA SER A 46 -2.46 2.25 -8.10
C SER A 46 -2.01 1.75 -6.73
N LEU A 47 -1.86 0.44 -6.57
CA LEU A 47 -1.32 -0.14 -5.33
C LEU A 47 0.14 0.26 -5.07
N GLU A 48 0.76 1.05 -5.97
CA GLU A 48 1.91 1.88 -5.66
C GLU A 48 1.55 2.87 -4.56
N GLY A 49 1.77 2.46 -3.32
CA GLY A 49 1.55 3.30 -2.15
C GLY A 49 2.58 4.42 -2.06
N ASP A 50 2.26 5.45 -1.29
CA ASP A 50 3.24 6.48 -0.93
C ASP A 50 4.42 5.88 -0.15
N TRP A 51 5.60 6.44 -0.39
CA TRP A 51 6.80 6.06 0.38
C TRP A 51 6.63 6.40 1.86
N LYS A 52 6.71 5.37 2.70
CA LYS A 52 6.95 5.47 4.14
C LYS A 52 8.42 5.82 4.34
N GLN A 53 8.69 7.08 4.64
CA GLN A 53 10.06 7.60 4.67
C GLN A 53 10.74 7.42 6.03
N HIS A 54 12.06 7.29 6.03
CA HIS A 54 12.91 7.34 7.23
C HIS A 54 12.43 6.40 8.34
N VAL A 55 12.08 5.16 7.98
CA VAL A 55 11.62 4.13 8.90
C VAL A 55 12.83 3.43 9.49
N VAL A 56 12.89 3.35 10.82
CA VAL A 56 13.90 2.52 11.50
C VAL A 56 13.70 1.07 11.04
N THR A 57 14.74 0.52 10.43
CA THR A 57 14.74 -0.80 9.81
C THR A 57 15.80 -1.66 10.47
N THR A 58 15.43 -2.87 10.87
CA THR A 58 16.32 -3.84 11.52
C THR A 58 16.56 -5.07 10.64
N GLU A 59 17.72 -5.67 10.84
CA GLU A 59 18.12 -6.92 10.23
C GLU A 59 17.57 -8.11 11.03
N PHE A 60 16.97 -9.09 10.36
CA PHE A 60 16.40 -10.27 10.99
C PHE A 60 16.65 -11.55 10.17
N GLY A 61 16.71 -12.71 10.84
CA GLY A 61 16.79 -14.03 10.19
C GLY A 61 18.20 -14.45 9.72
N CYS A 62 19.25 -14.16 10.50
CA CYS A 62 20.63 -14.46 10.10
C CYS A 62 21.06 -15.89 10.48
N SER A 63 22.06 -16.42 9.76
CA SER A 63 22.97 -17.58 10.03
C SER A 63 22.39 -18.93 10.51
N SER A 64 21.45 -18.94 11.45
CA SER A 64 20.82 -20.13 12.04
C SER A 64 19.29 -20.06 12.10
N ASP A 65 18.68 -18.93 11.72
CA ASP A 65 17.24 -18.68 11.91
C ASP A 65 16.36 -19.25 10.79
N ALA A 66 16.70 -20.43 10.28
CA ALA A 66 15.83 -21.09 9.32
C ALA A 66 14.53 -21.50 10.04
N GLN A 67 13.42 -20.88 9.64
CA GLN A 67 12.16 -20.98 10.36
C GLN A 67 10.97 -20.87 9.42
N THR A 68 9.83 -21.41 9.85
CA THR A 68 8.55 -21.15 9.17
C THR A 68 8.06 -19.76 9.56
N MET A 69 7.97 -18.88 8.57
CA MET A 69 7.52 -17.49 8.76
C MET A 69 6.01 -17.43 9.04
N ALA A 70 5.49 -16.29 9.49
CA ALA A 70 4.05 -16.14 9.71
C ALA A 70 3.18 -16.34 8.44
N SER A 71 3.76 -16.20 7.24
CA SER A 71 3.14 -16.56 5.95
C SER A 71 2.99 -18.06 5.72
N GLY A 72 3.67 -18.91 6.49
CA GLY A 72 3.76 -20.36 6.27
C GLY A 72 4.92 -20.79 5.35
N ILE A 73 5.64 -19.84 4.75
CA ILE A 73 6.82 -20.13 3.93
C ILE A 73 8.01 -20.44 4.85
N TYR A 74 8.75 -21.50 4.55
CA TYR A 74 10.01 -21.81 5.22
C TYR A 74 11.12 -20.90 4.68
N SER A 75 11.74 -20.12 5.58
CA SER A 75 12.87 -19.27 5.24
C SER A 75 14.19 -19.87 5.69
N THR A 76 15.26 -19.43 5.04
CA THR A 76 16.66 -19.70 5.41
C THR A 76 17.42 -18.38 5.39
N ALA A 77 18.69 -18.39 5.82
CA ALA A 77 19.57 -17.22 5.77
C ALA A 77 19.75 -16.61 4.35
N ARG A 78 19.35 -17.31 3.28
CA ARG A 78 19.39 -16.84 1.89
C ARG A 78 18.07 -16.25 1.38
N THR A 79 17.02 -16.29 2.20
CA THR A 79 15.68 -15.88 1.77
C THR A 79 15.55 -14.36 1.86
N TYR A 80 15.18 -13.71 0.75
CA TYR A 80 14.86 -12.28 0.74
C TYR A 80 13.43 -12.09 1.20
N TYR A 81 13.24 -11.36 2.29
CA TYR A 81 11.92 -11.02 2.79
C TYR A 81 11.94 -9.73 3.62
N ALA A 82 10.74 -9.22 3.85
CA ALA A 82 10.45 -8.19 4.83
C ALA A 82 9.42 -8.68 5.87
N ALA A 83 9.37 -8.01 7.01
CA ALA A 83 8.29 -8.13 7.99
C ALA A 83 7.66 -6.76 8.23
N LEU A 84 6.33 -6.71 8.24
CA LEU A 84 5.55 -5.53 8.62
C LEU A 84 4.65 -5.85 9.83
N PRO A 85 4.35 -4.85 10.68
CA PRO A 85 3.69 -5.09 11.98
C PRO A 85 2.18 -5.34 11.87
N THR A 86 1.74 -6.10 10.85
CA THR A 86 0.37 -6.60 10.71
C THR A 86 0.32 -7.85 9.84
N ARG A 87 -0.49 -8.83 10.24
CA ARG A 87 -0.75 -10.05 9.44
C ARG A 87 -1.38 -9.74 8.08
N ARG A 88 -2.07 -8.60 7.94
CA ARG A 88 -2.73 -8.20 6.70
C ARG A 88 -1.75 -7.82 5.58
N ALA A 89 -0.48 -7.64 5.90
CA ALA A 89 0.57 -7.35 4.92
C ALA A 89 1.20 -8.63 4.32
N LEU A 90 0.97 -9.80 4.92
CA LEU A 90 1.56 -11.06 4.47
C LEU A 90 1.24 -11.34 3.00
N ASN A 91 2.21 -11.91 2.30
CA ASN A 91 2.14 -12.29 0.87
C ASN A 91 1.95 -11.10 -0.09
N ARG A 92 2.12 -9.86 0.39
CA ARG A 92 2.22 -8.68 -0.46
C ARG A 92 3.68 -8.33 -0.72
N ASN A 93 3.94 -7.61 -1.80
CA ASN A 93 5.27 -7.09 -2.08
C ASN A 93 5.40 -5.64 -1.62
N ILE A 94 6.61 -5.28 -1.20
CA ILE A 94 7.01 -3.90 -0.95
C ILE A 94 8.29 -3.60 -1.70
N GLN A 95 8.45 -2.36 -2.13
CA GLN A 95 9.76 -1.82 -2.44
C GLN A 95 10.38 -1.23 -1.18
N VAL A 96 11.66 -1.49 -0.97
CA VAL A 96 12.46 -0.93 0.14
C VAL A 96 13.66 -0.21 -0.47
N ARG A 97 13.84 1.06 -0.11
CA ARG A 97 14.98 1.89 -0.51
C ARG A 97 15.92 2.08 0.67
N GLY A 98 17.14 1.57 0.53
CA GLY A 98 18.18 1.64 1.55
C GLY A 98 18.95 2.96 1.55
N PRO A 99 19.78 3.21 2.58
CA PRO A 99 20.60 4.43 2.68
C PRO A 99 21.65 4.55 1.58
N ASN A 100 22.03 3.45 0.93
CA ASN A 100 22.93 3.46 -0.22
C ASN A 100 22.22 3.78 -1.56
N GLY A 101 20.92 4.12 -1.52
CA GLY A 101 20.10 4.43 -2.69
C GLY A 101 19.57 3.22 -3.46
N LYS A 102 19.97 1.99 -3.12
CA LYS A 102 19.44 0.78 -3.77
C LYS A 102 17.99 0.55 -3.38
N VAL A 103 17.22 0.03 -4.33
CA VAL A 103 15.81 -0.36 -4.15
C VAL A 103 15.67 -1.85 -4.39
N LEU A 104 15.10 -2.57 -3.43
CA LEU A 104 14.75 -4.00 -3.57
C LEU A 104 13.23 -4.17 -3.50
N THR A 105 12.70 -5.10 -4.29
CA THR A 105 11.32 -5.59 -4.10
C THR A 105 11.37 -6.83 -3.22
N LEU A 106 10.71 -6.79 -2.07
CA LEU A 106 10.72 -7.87 -1.07
C LEU A 106 9.30 -8.35 -0.81
N PRO A 107 9.07 -9.68 -0.74
CA PRO A 107 7.82 -10.20 -0.24
C PRO A 107 7.76 -10.02 1.28
N VAL A 108 6.58 -9.65 1.78
CA VAL A 108 6.30 -9.61 3.23
C VAL A 108 5.94 -11.01 3.68
N LEU A 109 6.89 -11.69 4.34
CA LEU A 109 6.72 -13.09 4.74
C LEU A 109 6.47 -13.26 6.25
N ASP A 110 6.77 -12.24 7.05
CA ASP A 110 6.60 -12.30 8.51
C ASP A 110 5.83 -11.11 9.10
N VAL A 111 5.53 -11.21 10.39
CA VAL A 111 4.86 -10.17 11.16
C VAL A 111 5.76 -9.61 12.24
N GLY A 112 6.00 -8.31 12.19
CA GLY A 112 6.91 -7.58 13.06
C GLY A 112 7.43 -6.35 12.32
N PRO A 113 8.34 -5.56 12.89
CA PRO A 113 8.94 -5.70 14.21
C PRO A 113 7.99 -5.29 15.34
N PHE A 114 8.20 -5.90 16.52
CA PHE A 114 7.71 -5.51 17.84
C PHE A 114 6.18 -5.55 18.09
N CYS A 115 5.38 -5.09 17.14
CA CYS A 115 3.93 -5.12 17.12
C CYS A 115 3.42 -6.01 15.98
N VAL A 116 2.20 -6.54 16.13
CA VAL A 116 1.55 -7.43 15.16
C VAL A 116 0.19 -6.91 14.66
N ARG A 117 -0.21 -5.71 15.09
CA ARG A 117 -1.49 -5.04 14.80
C ARG A 117 -1.32 -3.51 14.70
N ASP A 118 -0.39 -3.07 13.87
CA ASP A 118 -0.11 -1.65 13.61
C ASP A 118 -0.61 -1.24 12.21
N GLU A 119 -1.91 -1.39 11.98
CA GLU A 119 -2.53 -1.12 10.68
C GLU A 119 -2.51 0.37 10.30
N SER A 120 -2.57 1.27 11.29
CA SER A 120 -2.53 2.72 11.05
C SER A 120 -1.19 3.16 10.48
N TYR A 121 -0.10 2.53 10.88
CA TYR A 121 1.19 2.69 10.26
C TYR A 121 1.25 2.04 8.88
N VAL A 122 0.92 0.75 8.79
CA VAL A 122 1.16 -0.04 7.57
C VAL A 122 0.27 0.41 6.40
N PHE A 123 -1.01 0.69 6.65
CA PHE A 123 -1.97 1.07 5.61
C PHE A 123 -2.45 2.52 5.68
N GLY A 124 -2.21 3.20 6.81
CA GLY A 124 -2.61 4.60 7.00
C GLY A 124 -1.46 5.57 6.71
N SER A 125 -1.41 6.68 7.44
CA SER A 125 -0.35 7.69 7.35
C SER A 125 0.46 7.83 8.65
N ALA A 126 0.17 7.00 9.67
CA ALA A 126 0.85 7.08 10.96
C ALA A 126 2.32 6.65 10.87
N ARG A 127 3.09 7.00 11.90
CA ARG A 127 4.43 6.44 12.17
C ARG A 127 4.31 5.09 12.88
N PRO A 128 5.34 4.22 12.82
CA PRO A 128 5.32 2.96 13.55
C PRO A 128 5.06 3.19 15.05
N LEU A 129 4.19 2.40 15.67
CA LEU A 129 3.96 2.47 17.13
C LEU A 129 5.25 2.27 17.92
N ALA A 130 6.12 1.37 17.46
CA ALA A 130 7.41 1.14 18.09
C ALA A 130 8.34 2.37 18.06
N GLU A 131 8.18 3.24 17.05
CA GLU A 131 8.87 4.52 16.94
C GLU A 131 8.30 5.55 17.93
N ILE A 132 6.97 5.66 17.98
CA ILE A 132 6.27 6.60 18.88
C ILE A 132 6.63 6.33 20.35
N TYR A 133 6.71 5.05 20.73
CA TYR A 133 7.02 4.62 22.10
C TYR A 133 8.48 4.21 22.30
N ARG A 134 9.41 4.72 21.48
CA ARG A 134 10.83 4.32 21.53
C ARG A 134 11.39 4.43 22.95
N GLY A 135 12.01 3.35 23.43
CA GLY A 135 12.56 3.27 24.79
C GLY A 135 11.53 3.03 25.90
N GLN A 136 10.25 2.86 25.56
CA GLN A 136 9.15 2.62 26.51
C GLN A 136 8.46 1.27 26.21
N ILE A 137 7.66 0.79 27.16
CA ILE A 137 6.76 -0.34 26.92
C ILE A 137 5.55 0.19 26.14
N VAL A 138 5.23 -0.43 25.00
CA VAL A 138 4.05 -0.05 24.22
C VAL A 138 2.80 -0.55 24.96
N PRO A 139 1.88 0.34 25.37
CA PRO A 139 0.70 -0.03 26.16
C PRO A 139 -0.46 -0.55 25.29
N VAL A 140 -0.15 -1.19 24.15
CA VAL A 140 -1.14 -1.64 23.15
C VAL A 140 -1.09 -3.15 23.00
N ALA A 141 -2.27 -3.78 22.91
CA ALA A 141 -2.37 -5.22 22.69
C ALA A 141 -1.78 -5.60 21.32
N GLY A 142 -1.07 -6.74 21.26
CA GLY A 142 -0.37 -7.15 20.05
C GLY A 142 1.01 -6.52 19.87
N CYS A 143 1.51 -5.77 20.85
CA CYS A 143 2.93 -5.39 20.93
C CYS A 143 3.63 -6.18 22.04
N ASN A 144 4.96 -6.29 21.96
CA ASN A 144 5.74 -6.91 23.00
C ASN A 144 5.66 -6.09 24.31
N ARG A 145 5.12 -6.69 25.36
CA ARG A 145 4.93 -6.04 26.67
C ARG A 145 6.08 -6.27 27.66
N LYS A 146 7.06 -7.09 27.29
CA LYS A 146 8.21 -7.46 28.14
C LYS A 146 9.42 -6.57 27.88
N TYR A 147 9.62 -6.15 26.64
CA TYR A 147 10.77 -5.35 26.22
C TYR A 147 10.35 -3.93 25.85
N ARG A 148 11.29 -2.99 25.94
CA ARG A 148 11.09 -1.60 25.50
C ARG A 148 11.15 -1.53 23.97
N ALA A 149 10.33 -0.67 23.37
CA ALA A 149 10.27 -0.53 21.92
C ALA A 149 11.59 -0.06 21.35
N THR A 150 12.04 -0.74 20.29
CA THR A 150 13.32 -0.46 19.63
C THR A 150 13.24 0.74 18.68
N GLY A 151 12.04 1.18 18.31
CA GLY A 151 11.82 2.15 17.26
C GLY A 151 11.58 1.55 15.88
N ALA A 152 11.86 0.26 15.68
CA ALA A 152 11.80 -0.36 14.35
C ALA A 152 10.35 -0.45 13.84
N GLY A 153 10.15 -0.13 12.56
CA GLY A 153 8.87 -0.30 11.85
C GLY A 153 8.94 -1.32 10.71
N LEU A 154 10.15 -1.75 10.35
CA LEU A 154 10.41 -2.71 9.28
C LEU A 154 11.54 -3.65 9.71
N ASP A 155 11.36 -4.95 9.49
CA ASP A 155 12.48 -5.90 9.46
C ASP A 155 12.74 -6.34 8.03
N VAL A 156 14.01 -6.51 7.67
CA VAL A 156 14.40 -7.13 6.40
C VAL A 156 15.37 -8.27 6.67
N SER A 157 15.33 -9.28 5.81
CA SER A 157 16.29 -10.40 5.85
C SER A 157 17.74 -9.90 5.83
N CYS A 158 18.67 -10.64 6.42
CA CYS A 158 20.09 -10.28 6.47
C CYS A 158 20.73 -10.07 5.10
N GLN A 159 20.31 -10.84 4.10
CA GLN A 159 20.80 -10.66 2.74
C GLN A 159 20.27 -9.37 2.11
N ALA A 160 18.99 -9.06 2.31
CA ALA A 160 18.41 -7.79 1.87
C ALA A 160 19.03 -6.58 2.60
N ALA A 161 19.26 -6.67 3.93
CA ALA A 161 19.90 -5.61 4.72
C ALA A 161 21.26 -5.23 4.13
N ARG A 162 22.11 -6.23 3.87
CA ARG A 162 23.44 -6.05 3.26
C ARG A 162 23.37 -5.33 1.93
N GLU A 163 22.44 -5.73 1.07
CA GLU A 163 22.27 -5.09 -0.24
C GLU A 163 21.73 -3.67 -0.14
N LEU A 164 20.81 -3.41 0.80
CA LEU A 164 20.28 -2.07 1.07
C LEU A 164 21.31 -1.17 1.78
N GLY A 165 22.45 -1.70 2.22
CA GLY A 165 23.45 -0.93 2.97
C GLY A 165 23.06 -0.70 4.43
N ILE A 166 22.28 -1.62 5.01
CA ILE A 166 21.88 -1.63 6.41
C ILE A 166 22.73 -2.68 7.14
N SER A 167 23.35 -2.31 8.25
CA SER A 167 24.15 -3.22 9.08
C SER A 167 23.53 -3.29 10.48
N GLY A 168 22.78 -4.36 10.77
CA GLY A 168 22.06 -4.54 12.03
C GLY A 168 20.83 -3.64 12.20
N LYS A 169 21.02 -2.31 12.14
CA LYS A 169 19.95 -1.32 12.27
C LYS A 169 20.28 -0.05 11.51
N GLY A 170 19.30 0.47 10.77
CA GLY A 170 19.45 1.71 10.00
C GLY A 170 18.09 2.34 9.69
N TYR A 171 18.09 3.23 8.71
CA TYR A 171 16.87 3.81 8.16
C TYR A 171 16.67 3.32 6.73
N ALA A 172 15.41 3.11 6.34
CA ALA A 172 15.02 2.85 4.97
C ALA A 172 13.69 3.53 4.68
N ASP A 173 13.38 3.67 3.40
CA ASP A 173 12.03 4.01 2.97
C ASP A 173 11.36 2.75 2.41
N TRP A 174 10.04 2.62 2.50
CA TRP A 174 9.33 1.54 1.83
C TRP A 174 7.95 1.92 1.30
N ARG A 175 7.42 1.18 0.33
CA ARG A 175 6.04 1.29 -0.15
C ARG A 175 5.50 -0.04 -0.65
N PHE A 176 4.18 -0.20 -0.69
CA PHE A 176 3.56 -1.32 -1.41
C PHE A 176 3.73 -1.18 -2.92
N VAL A 177 3.82 -2.34 -3.61
CA VAL A 177 3.84 -2.48 -5.08
C VAL A 177 2.96 -3.62 -5.53
#